data_AF-A8LNP5-F1
#
_entry.id   AF-A8LNP5-F1
#
_cell.length_a   1.000
_cell.length_b   1.000
_cell.length_c   1.000
_cell.angle_alpha   90.00
_cell.angle_beta   90.00
_cell.angle_gamma   90.00
#
_symmetry.space_group_name_H-M   'P 1'
#
loop_
_entity.id
_entity.type
_entity.pdbx_description
1 polymer ?
#
loop_
_entity_poly.entity_id
_entity_poly.type
_entity_poly.pdbx_seq_one_letter_code
_entity_poly.pdbx_strand_id
1 'polypeptide(L)'
;MRSLLLLLFCASLLATTASADRASFVDLAKRGWNYELRTTMVGRDMSIPVHINGRDLAGASLCLVGEEPHPASLEIINSFRDLAHHVFGKPLPMRYAGRSATKCGAGRTVVLRLYSGYPPNADLSNDLGWLNQVHQLGLPEGRRFAVSSPAMAQTFFGRRGQGTHIMVKQPALEQVGTLETLFYRSILIEELFQSFTFGMDILLFDRAAEFQSKLQELPINVNRMNWESRAFMRNLLNSNPPGLCVFDVFMFHAVAQAPVDQTVDPAFIDFIDLQYDRLFSEAQQTMKDPRFASIIAPGCRRPEI
;
A
#
# COMPACT_ATOMS: atom_id res chain seq x y z
N MET A 1 -38.07 -39.64 -10.28
CA MET A 1 -38.00 -38.76 -9.08
C MET A 1 -36.64 -38.80 -8.38
N ARG A 2 -36.02 -39.96 -8.12
CA ARG A 2 -34.69 -40.03 -7.47
C ARG A 2 -33.56 -39.29 -8.22
N SER A 3 -33.55 -39.29 -9.55
CA SER A 3 -32.50 -38.61 -10.34
C SER A 3 -32.65 -37.08 -10.41
N LEU A 4 -33.86 -36.53 -10.20
CA LEU A 4 -34.07 -35.08 -10.14
C LEU A 4 -33.60 -34.49 -8.80
N LEU A 5 -33.73 -35.25 -7.70
CA LEU A 5 -33.28 -34.83 -6.37
C LEU A 5 -31.75 -34.75 -6.26
N LEU A 6 -31.01 -35.62 -6.97
CA LEU A 6 -29.54 -35.59 -7.02
C LEU A 6 -28.99 -34.40 -7.83
N LEU A 7 -29.65 -33.98 -8.90
CA LEU A 7 -29.28 -32.79 -9.67
C LEU A 7 -29.56 -31.49 -8.91
N LEU A 8 -30.65 -31.43 -8.14
CA LEU A 8 -30.93 -30.29 -7.24
C LEU A 8 -29.95 -30.20 -6.06
N PHE A 9 -29.49 -31.33 -5.51
CA PHE A 9 -28.51 -31.32 -4.42
C PHE A 9 -27.09 -30.92 -4.88
N CYS A 10 -26.69 -31.29 -6.10
CA CYS A 10 -25.43 -30.83 -6.71
C CYS A 10 -25.45 -29.34 -7.10
N ALA A 11 -26.62 -28.79 -7.44
CA ALA A 11 -26.74 -27.35 -7.75
C ALA A 11 -26.69 -26.46 -6.50
N SER A 12 -27.10 -26.97 -5.33
CA SER A 12 -27.02 -26.24 -4.05
C SER A 12 -25.65 -26.28 -3.36
N LEU A 13 -24.73 -27.14 -3.79
CA LEU A 13 -23.37 -27.22 -3.23
C LEU A 13 -22.34 -26.33 -3.97
N LEU A 14 -22.74 -25.72 -5.10
CA LEU A 14 -21.88 -24.83 -5.90
C LEU A 14 -22.21 -23.33 -5.71
N ALA A 15 -23.14 -22.98 -4.81
CA ALA A 15 -23.60 -21.61 -4.62
C ALA A 15 -23.04 -20.90 -3.36
N THR A 16 -22.04 -21.47 -2.67
CA THR A 16 -21.57 -20.96 -1.36
C THR A 16 -20.10 -20.53 -1.33
N THR A 17 -19.53 -20.05 -2.43
CA THR A 17 -18.14 -19.52 -2.45
C THR A 17 -17.97 -18.14 -3.09
N ALA A 18 -19.05 -17.47 -3.53
CA ALA A 18 -18.92 -16.23 -4.31
C ALA A 18 -19.32 -14.94 -3.56
N SER A 19 -20.02 -15.03 -2.43
CA SER A 19 -20.18 -13.88 -1.52
C SER A 19 -19.02 -13.91 -0.53
N ALA A 20 -17.86 -13.39 -0.92
CA ALA A 20 -17.12 -12.60 0.05
C ALA A 20 -18.16 -11.61 0.61
N ASP A 21 -18.42 -11.66 1.91
CA ASP A 21 -19.57 -10.99 2.49
C ASP A 21 -19.42 -9.48 2.22
N ARG A 22 -20.29 -8.91 1.38
CA ARG A 22 -20.32 -7.48 1.05
C ARG A 22 -20.23 -6.65 2.32
N ALA A 23 -20.87 -7.10 3.40
CA ALA A 23 -20.79 -6.45 4.70
C ALA A 23 -19.36 -6.47 5.27
N SER A 24 -18.61 -7.56 5.12
CA SER A 24 -17.20 -7.64 5.51
C SER A 24 -16.31 -6.66 4.72
N PHE A 25 -16.51 -6.54 3.40
CA PHE A 25 -15.75 -5.58 2.59
C PHE A 25 -16.07 -4.13 2.97
N VAL A 26 -17.36 -3.80 3.11
CA VAL A 26 -17.79 -2.47 3.53
C VAL A 26 -17.29 -2.14 4.94
N ASP A 27 -17.34 -3.10 5.86
CA ASP A 27 -16.81 -2.93 7.22
C ASP A 27 -15.29 -2.74 7.22
N LEU A 28 -14.56 -3.51 6.42
CA LEU A 28 -13.12 -3.36 6.29
C LEU A 28 -12.74 -2.01 5.67
N ALA A 29 -13.48 -1.56 4.65
CA ALA A 29 -13.31 -0.24 4.05
C ALA A 29 -13.56 0.89 5.07
N LYS A 30 -14.61 0.77 5.90
CA LYS A 30 -14.87 1.74 6.98
C LYS A 30 -13.68 1.83 7.94
N ARG A 31 -13.08 0.71 8.33
CA ARG A 31 -11.93 0.69 9.25
C ARG A 31 -10.67 1.30 8.64
N GLY A 32 -10.42 1.05 7.35
CA GLY A 32 -9.19 1.49 6.67
C GLY A 32 -9.24 2.87 6.02
N TRP A 33 -10.44 3.40 5.72
CA TRP A 33 -10.61 4.64 4.94
C TRP A 33 -11.53 5.68 5.56
N ASN A 34 -12.31 5.37 6.61
CA ASN A 34 -13.11 6.36 7.33
C ASN A 34 -12.46 6.68 8.67
N TYR A 35 -11.32 7.37 8.63
CA TYR A 35 -10.54 7.76 9.80
C TYR A 35 -10.43 9.26 9.94
N GLU A 36 -10.31 9.72 11.19
CA GLU A 36 -9.98 11.10 11.49
C GLU A 36 -8.46 11.27 11.45
N LEU A 37 -7.98 12.17 10.59
CA LEU A 37 -6.60 12.62 10.68
C LEU A 37 -6.41 13.50 11.91
N ARG A 38 -5.89 12.91 12.98
CA ARG A 38 -5.41 13.67 14.13
C ARG A 38 -4.10 14.33 13.75
N THR A 39 -4.20 15.60 13.35
CA THR A 39 -3.09 16.46 12.97
C THR A 39 -2.16 16.70 14.15
N THR A 40 -1.10 15.90 14.31
CA THR A 40 -0.05 16.24 15.28
C THR A 40 1.33 15.79 14.82
N MET A 41 1.96 16.58 13.96
CA MET A 41 3.41 16.73 14.03
C MET A 41 3.68 18.05 14.76
N VAL A 42 4.27 17.97 15.96
CA VAL A 42 4.64 19.14 16.77
C VAL A 42 5.47 20.11 15.92
N GLY A 43 5.00 21.35 15.79
CA GLY A 43 5.65 22.41 15.01
C GLY A 43 5.29 22.45 13.53
N ARG A 44 4.35 21.62 13.04
CA ARG A 44 3.80 21.78 11.68
C ARG A 44 2.84 22.97 11.61
N ASP A 45 2.80 23.66 10.47
CA ASP A 45 1.73 24.63 10.17
C ASP A 45 0.37 23.94 10.03
N MET A 46 -0.49 24.18 11.01
CA MET A 46 -1.81 23.57 11.13
C MET A 46 -2.90 24.26 10.30
N SER A 47 -2.58 25.41 9.67
CA SER A 47 -3.51 26.11 8.78
C SER A 47 -3.61 25.48 7.38
N ILE A 48 -2.73 24.53 7.07
CA ILE A 48 -2.73 23.83 5.78
C ILE A 48 -3.79 22.74 5.83
N PRO A 49 -4.84 22.82 4.98
CA PRO A 49 -5.89 21.81 4.97
C PRO A 49 -5.33 20.47 4.51
N VAL A 50 -5.92 19.40 5.06
CA VAL A 50 -5.70 18.06 4.52
C VAL A 50 -6.81 17.75 3.54
N HIS A 51 -6.44 17.20 2.40
CA HIS A 51 -7.34 16.81 1.33
C HIS A 51 -6.91 15.45 0.80
N ILE A 52 -7.66 14.39 1.12
CA ILE A 52 -7.31 13.02 0.75
C ILE A 52 -8.12 12.58 -0.47
N ASN A 53 -7.65 12.87 -1.68
CA ASN A 53 -8.34 12.42 -2.90
C ASN A 53 -7.70 11.17 -3.48
N GLY A 54 -8.51 10.13 -3.68
CA GLY A 54 -8.06 8.86 -4.24
C GLY A 54 -7.41 8.97 -5.63
N ARG A 55 -7.71 10.04 -6.37
CA ARG A 55 -7.15 10.27 -7.71
C ARG A 55 -5.94 11.19 -7.73
N ASP A 56 -5.47 11.69 -6.59
CA ASP A 56 -4.35 12.64 -6.56
C ASP A 56 -3.09 12.05 -7.19
N LEU A 57 -2.81 10.77 -6.95
CA LEU A 57 -1.65 10.09 -7.51
C LEU A 57 -1.90 9.48 -8.91
N ALA A 58 -3.09 9.65 -9.49
CA ALA A 58 -3.39 9.17 -10.84
C ALA A 58 -2.53 9.90 -11.90
N GLY A 59 -1.56 9.19 -12.48
CA GLY A 59 -0.58 9.77 -13.41
C GLY A 59 0.52 10.58 -12.72
N ALA A 60 0.75 10.36 -11.41
CA ALA A 60 1.96 10.83 -10.75
C ALA A 60 3.21 10.19 -11.37
N SER A 61 4.38 10.73 -11.08
CA SER A 61 5.66 10.08 -11.39
C SER A 61 6.25 9.41 -10.15
N LEU A 62 6.76 8.19 -10.32
CA LEU A 62 7.54 7.51 -9.29
C LEU A 62 9.01 7.89 -9.47
N CYS A 63 9.56 8.61 -8.51
CA CYS A 63 10.96 9.00 -8.52
C CYS A 63 11.78 8.12 -7.59
N LEU A 64 12.64 7.29 -8.16
CA LEU A 64 13.55 6.42 -7.41
C LEU A 64 14.77 7.22 -6.95
N VAL A 65 15.04 7.15 -5.65
CA VAL A 65 16.21 7.76 -5.00
C VAL A 65 16.94 6.76 -4.11
N GLY A 66 18.18 7.08 -3.75
CA GLY A 66 19.01 6.26 -2.88
C GLY A 66 19.86 5.29 -3.68
N GLU A 67 19.76 4.01 -3.34
CA GLU A 67 20.47 2.93 -4.02
C GLU A 67 19.80 2.53 -5.34
N GLU A 68 20.55 1.87 -6.21
CA GLU A 68 20.00 1.27 -7.41
C GLU A 68 19.00 0.15 -7.00
N PRO A 69 17.87 -0.02 -7.71
CA PRO A 69 16.91 -1.04 -7.33
C PRO A 69 17.51 -2.43 -7.50
N HIS A 70 17.41 -3.24 -6.45
CA HIS A 70 17.63 -4.67 -6.57
C HIS A 70 16.65 -5.25 -7.62
N PRO A 71 17.05 -6.23 -8.45
CA PRO A 71 16.18 -6.80 -9.49
C PRO A 71 14.80 -7.24 -8.98
N ALA A 72 14.75 -7.89 -7.81
CA ALA A 72 13.49 -8.28 -7.17
C ALA A 72 12.61 -7.08 -6.77
N SER A 73 13.20 -5.98 -6.29
CA SER A 73 12.48 -4.74 -5.99
C SER A 73 11.93 -4.10 -7.27
N LEU A 74 12.74 -4.10 -8.33
CA LEU A 74 12.37 -3.53 -9.62
C LEU A 74 11.21 -4.27 -10.26
N GLU A 75 11.16 -5.60 -10.15
CA GLU A 75 10.02 -6.42 -10.59
C GLU A 75 8.72 -5.98 -9.92
N ILE A 76 8.72 -5.86 -8.59
CA ILE A 76 7.57 -5.41 -7.80
C ILE A 76 7.15 -4.00 -8.19
N ILE A 77 8.12 -3.07 -8.30
CA ILE A 77 7.85 -1.69 -8.71
C ILE A 77 7.19 -1.66 -10.09
N ASN A 78 7.69 -2.42 -11.05
CA ASN A 78 7.13 -2.46 -12.40
C ASN A 78 5.73 -3.08 -12.42
N SER A 79 5.51 -4.20 -11.73
CA SER A 79 4.16 -4.79 -11.63
C SER A 79 3.17 -3.87 -10.93
N PHE A 80 3.59 -3.11 -9.92
CA PHE A 80 2.74 -2.11 -9.28
C PHE A 80 2.43 -0.92 -10.20
N ARG A 81 3.42 -0.46 -10.97
CA ARG A 81 3.21 0.58 -12.00
C ARG A 81 2.22 0.14 -13.07
N ASP A 82 2.31 -1.12 -13.49
CA ASP A 82 1.36 -1.71 -14.45
C ASP A 82 -0.04 -1.82 -13.85
N LEU A 83 -0.15 -2.20 -12.57
CA LEU A 83 -1.43 -2.22 -11.85
C LEU A 83 -2.03 -0.82 -11.74
N ALA A 84 -1.24 0.18 -11.33
CA ALA A 84 -1.67 1.57 -11.26
C ALA A 84 -2.12 2.09 -12.63
N HIS A 85 -1.41 1.75 -13.70
CA HIS A 85 -1.82 2.11 -15.05
C HIS A 85 -3.13 1.43 -15.46
N HIS A 86 -3.27 0.14 -15.16
CA HIS A 86 -4.49 -0.61 -15.45
C HIS A 86 -5.72 -0.02 -14.75
N VAL A 87 -5.58 0.36 -13.47
CA VAL A 87 -6.70 0.83 -12.65
C VAL A 87 -7.02 2.31 -12.87
N PHE A 88 -6.01 3.18 -12.95
CA PHE A 88 -6.24 4.63 -13.11
C PHE A 88 -6.28 5.11 -14.57
N GLY A 89 -5.99 4.24 -15.52
CA GLY A 89 -5.92 4.57 -16.96
C GLY A 89 -4.82 5.57 -17.33
N LYS A 90 -3.87 5.82 -16.42
CA LYS A 90 -2.75 6.75 -16.62
C LYS A 90 -1.44 6.06 -16.25
N PRO A 91 -0.38 6.20 -17.06
CA PRO A 91 0.90 5.58 -16.73
C PRO A 91 1.46 6.17 -15.43
N LEU A 92 2.16 5.33 -14.67
CA LEU A 92 3.04 5.76 -13.57
C LEU A 92 4.48 5.79 -14.09
N PRO A 93 4.93 6.87 -14.76
CA PRO A 93 6.30 6.98 -15.25
C PRO A 93 7.29 6.90 -14.10
N MET A 94 8.40 6.20 -14.34
CA MET A 94 9.47 6.04 -13.36
C MET A 94 10.72 6.78 -13.82
N ARG A 95 11.38 7.46 -12.88
CA ARG A 95 12.65 8.15 -13.11
C ARG A 95 13.65 7.82 -12.02
N TYR A 96 14.93 7.82 -12.39
CA TYR A 96 16.03 7.61 -11.47
C TYR A 96 16.68 8.95 -11.16
N ALA A 97 16.61 9.40 -9.91
CA ALA A 97 17.20 10.65 -9.45
C ALA A 97 18.57 10.45 -8.76
N GLY A 98 19.02 9.20 -8.60
CA GLY A 98 20.25 8.87 -7.89
C GLY A 98 20.09 9.11 -6.40
N ARG A 99 21.12 9.65 -5.73
CA ARG A 99 21.13 9.74 -4.25
C ARG A 99 20.08 10.68 -3.62
N SER A 100 19.61 11.70 -4.34
CA SER A 100 18.83 12.80 -3.76
C SER A 100 17.52 13.05 -4.51
N ALA A 101 16.46 13.35 -3.76
CA ALA A 101 15.17 13.75 -4.32
C ALA A 101 15.17 15.09 -5.05
N THR A 102 16.24 15.90 -4.98
CA THR A 102 16.31 17.20 -5.69
C THR A 102 16.19 17.08 -7.21
N LYS A 103 16.56 15.92 -7.76
CA LYS A 103 16.43 15.61 -9.20
C LYS A 103 15.06 15.00 -9.56
N CYS A 104 14.18 14.81 -8.59
CA CYS A 104 12.82 14.34 -8.78
C CYS A 104 11.88 15.46 -9.22
N GLY A 105 12.30 16.41 -10.07
CA GLY A 105 11.65 17.69 -10.43
C GLY A 105 10.11 17.85 -10.30
N ALA A 106 9.64 19.09 -10.33
CA ALA A 106 8.29 19.49 -9.90
C ALA A 106 7.09 18.71 -10.51
N GLY A 107 5.99 18.66 -9.75
CA GLY A 107 4.72 18.06 -10.15
C GLY A 107 4.24 17.01 -9.15
N ARG A 108 3.28 16.17 -9.57
CA ARG A 108 2.78 15.05 -8.77
C ARG A 108 3.83 13.95 -8.75
N THR A 109 4.58 13.87 -7.66
CA THR A 109 5.73 12.99 -7.52
C THR A 109 5.64 12.20 -6.24
N VAL A 110 5.83 10.89 -6.36
CA VAL A 110 6.06 9.99 -5.25
C VAL A 110 7.55 9.72 -5.21
N VAL A 111 8.23 10.14 -4.15
CA VAL A 111 9.64 9.81 -3.93
C VAL A 111 9.69 8.42 -3.32
N LEU A 112 10.37 7.46 -3.96
CA LEU A 112 10.63 6.13 -3.43
C LEU A 112 12.13 5.98 -3.19
N ARG A 113 12.52 6.01 -1.91
CA ARG A 113 13.90 5.78 -1.47
C ARG A 113 14.15 4.30 -1.22
N LEU A 114 15.15 3.76 -1.92
CA LEU A 114 15.63 2.39 -1.69
C LEU A 114 16.95 2.41 -0.92
N TYR A 115 17.09 1.50 0.04
CA TYR A 115 18.31 1.32 0.83
C TYR A 115 18.48 -0.14 1.26
N SER A 116 19.72 -0.62 1.39
CA SER A 116 19.99 -2.01 1.77
C SER A 116 20.73 -2.14 3.08
N GLY A 117 21.42 -1.08 3.52
CA GLY A 117 22.20 -1.07 4.76
C GLY A 117 21.46 -0.52 5.97
N TYR A 118 22.20 0.25 6.78
CA TYR A 118 21.66 0.96 7.93
C TYR A 118 20.62 2.01 7.54
N PRO A 119 19.71 2.38 8.45
CA PRO A 119 18.65 3.33 8.15
C PRO A 119 19.20 4.71 7.72
N PRO A 120 18.84 5.24 6.54
CA PRO A 120 19.43 6.44 5.96
C PRO A 120 18.80 7.74 6.51
N ASN A 121 18.91 7.99 7.83
CA ASN A 121 18.28 9.12 8.52
C ASN A 121 18.58 10.50 7.90
N ALA A 122 19.85 10.71 7.50
CA ALA A 122 20.27 11.97 6.90
C ALA A 122 19.60 12.17 5.53
N ASP A 123 19.54 11.13 4.71
CA ASP A 123 18.94 11.21 3.38
C ASP A 123 17.42 11.33 3.45
N LEU A 124 16.76 10.64 4.39
CA LEU A 124 15.34 10.86 4.70
C LEU A 124 15.09 12.33 5.04
N SER A 125 15.88 12.90 5.96
CA SER A 125 15.73 14.31 6.35
C SER A 125 15.94 15.26 5.17
N ASN A 126 16.90 14.97 4.28
CA ASN A 126 17.16 15.77 3.10
C ASN A 126 16.00 15.70 2.09
N ASP A 127 15.44 14.51 1.85
CA ASP A 127 14.30 14.34 0.96
C ASP A 127 13.06 15.06 1.48
N LEU A 128 12.76 14.93 2.79
CA LEU A 128 11.64 15.63 3.42
C LEU A 128 11.85 17.15 3.44
N GLY A 129 13.09 17.61 3.62
CA GLY A 129 13.45 19.02 3.49
C GLY A 129 13.18 19.55 2.07
N TRP A 130 13.57 18.80 1.05
CA TRP A 130 13.27 19.14 -0.34
C TRP A 130 11.76 19.12 -0.63
N LEU A 131 11.03 18.08 -0.23
CA LEU A 131 9.58 18.02 -0.38
C LEU A 131 8.88 19.20 0.33
N ASN A 132 9.36 19.57 1.52
CA ASN A 132 8.85 20.73 2.25
C ASN A 132 9.04 22.03 1.46
N GLN A 133 10.20 22.22 0.82
CA GLN A 133 10.46 23.39 -0.01
C GLN A 133 9.58 23.42 -1.28
N VAL A 134 9.40 22.27 -1.95
CA VAL A 134 8.63 22.17 -3.19
C VAL A 134 7.13 22.33 -2.95
N HIS A 135 6.59 21.59 -1.98
CA HIS A 135 5.15 21.51 -1.73
C HIS A 135 4.66 22.47 -0.64
N GLN A 136 5.57 23.13 0.08
CA GLN A 136 5.26 23.98 1.23
C GLN A 136 4.43 23.22 2.27
N LEU A 137 4.99 22.09 2.72
CA LEU A 137 4.34 21.14 3.64
C LEU A 137 4.18 21.68 5.07
N GLY A 138 4.87 22.79 5.37
CA GLY A 138 4.88 23.39 6.70
C GLY A 138 5.63 22.55 7.73
N LEU A 139 6.59 21.70 7.29
CA LEU A 139 7.44 20.95 8.23
C LEU A 139 8.38 21.93 8.96
N PRO A 140 8.66 21.73 10.25
CA PRO A 140 9.56 22.59 11.02
C PRO A 140 10.97 22.58 10.45
N GLU A 141 11.55 23.77 10.27
CA GLU A 141 12.91 23.93 9.75
C GLU A 141 13.95 23.32 10.69
N GLY A 142 15.02 22.76 10.11
CA GLY A 142 16.12 22.16 10.86
C GLY A 142 15.80 20.86 11.61
N ARG A 143 14.55 20.37 11.54
CA ARG A 143 14.16 19.09 12.16
C ARG A 143 14.84 17.92 11.44
N ARG A 144 15.39 17.01 12.24
CA ARG A 144 15.88 15.71 11.76
C ARG A 144 14.76 14.69 11.88
N PHE A 145 14.60 13.91 10.81
CA PHE A 145 13.67 12.79 10.74
C PHE A 145 14.47 11.50 10.84
N ALA A 146 13.96 10.58 11.65
CA ALA A 146 14.58 9.29 11.88
C ALA A 146 13.73 8.18 11.27
N VAL A 147 14.39 7.23 10.66
CA VAL A 147 13.80 6.00 10.17
C VAL A 147 13.42 5.13 11.36
N SER A 148 12.14 4.78 11.48
CA SER A 148 11.61 3.97 12.60
C SER A 148 11.16 2.57 12.21
N SER A 149 11.12 2.25 10.91
CA SER A 149 10.70 0.96 10.35
C SER A 149 11.53 0.62 9.11
N PRO A 150 11.72 -0.66 8.74
CA PRO A 150 12.35 -1.06 7.48
C PRO A 150 11.62 -0.51 6.23
N ALA A 151 10.36 -0.13 6.38
CA ALA A 151 9.59 0.54 5.34
C ALA A 151 8.68 1.60 5.96
N MET A 152 8.50 2.72 5.28
CA MET A 152 7.61 3.81 5.69
C MET A 152 7.06 4.56 4.47
N ALA A 153 5.76 4.81 4.47
CA ALA A 153 5.08 5.73 3.57
C ALA A 153 4.53 6.92 4.36
N GLN A 154 4.77 8.11 3.85
CA GLN A 154 4.29 9.36 4.45
C GLN A 154 3.81 10.30 3.35
N THR A 155 2.52 10.62 3.37
CA THR A 155 1.96 11.70 2.57
C THR A 155 1.79 12.94 3.42
N PHE A 156 2.32 14.05 2.91
CA PHE A 156 2.24 15.35 3.54
C PHE A 156 1.41 16.28 2.65
N PHE A 157 0.61 17.13 3.28
CA PHE A 157 -0.20 18.13 2.61
C PHE A 157 0.44 19.50 2.79
N GLY A 158 0.58 20.23 1.69
CA GLY A 158 1.22 21.54 1.64
C GLY A 158 0.42 22.57 0.84
N ARG A 159 0.84 23.83 0.93
CA ARG A 159 0.17 24.94 0.22
C ARG A 159 0.28 24.83 -1.30
N ARG A 160 1.23 24.04 -1.82
CA ARG A 160 1.45 23.77 -3.25
C ARG A 160 1.10 22.33 -3.63
N GLY A 161 0.15 21.75 -2.91
CA GLY A 161 -0.28 20.36 -3.09
C GLY A 161 0.42 19.40 -2.14
N GLN A 162 0.24 18.11 -2.40
CA GLN A 162 0.79 17.04 -1.56
C GLN A 162 2.15 16.54 -2.05
N GLY A 163 2.94 16.03 -1.12
CA GLY A 163 4.17 15.27 -1.39
C GLY A 163 4.13 13.93 -0.68
N THR A 164 4.42 12.86 -1.39
CA THR A 164 4.52 11.51 -0.81
C THR A 164 5.97 11.05 -0.81
N HIS A 165 6.46 10.65 0.37
CA HIS A 165 7.75 9.99 0.54
C HIS A 165 7.51 8.54 0.96
N ILE A 166 8.05 7.63 0.19
CA ILE A 166 8.11 6.21 0.48
C ILE A 166 9.59 5.88 0.66
N MET A 167 9.90 5.08 1.67
CA MET A 167 11.23 4.57 1.88
C MET A 167 11.16 3.11 2.24
N VAL A 168 11.91 2.27 1.54
CA VAL A 168 11.81 0.82 1.68
C VAL A 168 13.21 0.21 1.67
N LYS A 169 13.43 -0.68 2.64
CA LYS A 169 14.61 -1.51 2.69
C LYS A 169 14.54 -2.59 1.60
N GLN A 170 15.64 -2.86 0.92
CA GLN A 170 15.74 -3.89 -0.10
C GLN A 170 16.90 -4.86 0.16
N PRO A 171 16.99 -5.99 -0.56
CA PRO A 171 18.11 -6.91 -0.44
C PRO A 171 19.45 -6.24 -0.75
N ALA A 172 20.45 -6.47 0.10
CA ALA A 172 21.84 -6.04 -0.14
C ALA A 172 22.62 -6.99 -1.07
N LEU A 173 22.18 -8.25 -1.17
CA LEU A 173 22.83 -9.30 -1.95
C LEU A 173 21.92 -9.69 -3.12
N GLU A 174 22.52 -10.00 -4.27
CA GLU A 174 21.79 -10.45 -5.46
C GLU A 174 20.96 -11.72 -5.22
N GLN A 175 21.48 -12.61 -4.39
CA GLN A 175 20.81 -13.86 -4.01
C GLN A 175 20.48 -13.81 -2.51
N VAL A 176 19.18 -13.92 -2.21
CA VAL A 176 18.67 -14.01 -0.85
C VAL A 176 17.75 -15.23 -0.72
N GLY A 177 17.56 -15.71 0.51
CA GLY A 177 16.67 -16.84 0.78
C GLY A 177 15.19 -16.50 0.57
N THR A 178 14.34 -17.53 0.62
CA THR A 178 12.89 -17.39 0.45
C THR A 178 12.27 -16.44 1.48
N LEU A 179 12.70 -16.52 2.74
CA LEU A 179 12.19 -15.68 3.82
C LEU A 179 12.48 -14.19 3.54
N GLU A 180 13.74 -13.89 3.22
CA GLU A 180 14.21 -12.55 2.92
C GLU A 180 13.50 -11.98 1.67
N THR A 181 13.36 -12.81 0.63
CA THR A 181 12.63 -12.45 -0.60
C THR A 181 11.19 -12.05 -0.29
N LEU A 182 10.46 -12.88 0.48
CA LEU A 182 9.08 -12.60 0.87
C LEU A 182 8.99 -11.34 1.73
N PHE A 183 9.93 -11.15 2.65
CA PHE A 183 9.97 -10.00 3.56
C PHE A 183 10.12 -8.68 2.78
N TYR A 184 11.15 -8.56 1.96
CA TYR A 184 11.40 -7.34 1.18
C TYR A 184 10.29 -7.06 0.18
N ARG A 185 9.71 -8.12 -0.40
CA ARG A 185 8.53 -8.01 -1.25
C ARG A 185 7.33 -7.44 -0.49
N SER A 186 7.02 -8.04 0.65
CA SER A 186 5.83 -7.73 1.45
C SER A 186 5.81 -6.26 1.86
N ILE A 187 6.92 -5.75 2.40
CA ILE A 187 7.03 -4.35 2.85
C ILE A 187 6.95 -3.35 1.68
N LEU A 188 7.56 -3.66 0.53
CA LEU A 188 7.51 -2.78 -0.64
C LEU A 188 6.09 -2.67 -1.21
N ILE A 189 5.38 -3.79 -1.29
CA ILE A 189 3.99 -3.82 -1.77
C ILE A 189 3.08 -3.01 -0.85
N GLU A 190 3.24 -3.17 0.47
CA GLU A 190 2.45 -2.46 1.48
C GLU A 190 2.57 -0.95 1.33
N GLU A 191 3.79 -0.40 1.34
CA GLU A 191 3.99 1.04 1.30
C GLU A 191 3.53 1.67 -0.01
N LEU A 192 3.72 0.96 -1.14
CA LEU A 192 3.21 1.40 -2.44
C LEU A 192 1.67 1.43 -2.42
N PHE A 193 1.03 0.38 -1.90
CA PHE A 193 -0.42 0.30 -1.85
C PHE A 193 -1.04 1.34 -0.92
N GLN A 194 -0.54 1.47 0.31
CA GLN A 194 -0.98 2.49 1.26
C GLN A 194 -0.85 3.89 0.67
N SER A 195 0.29 4.20 0.04
CA SER A 195 0.54 5.52 -0.56
C SER A 195 -0.46 5.89 -1.66
N PHE A 196 -0.81 4.95 -2.53
CA PHE A 196 -1.70 5.20 -3.66
C PHE A 196 -3.18 5.08 -3.33
N THR A 197 -3.52 4.55 -2.15
CA THR A 197 -4.91 4.42 -1.71
C THR A 197 -5.29 5.29 -0.53
N PHE A 198 -4.30 5.80 0.21
CA PHE A 198 -4.47 6.35 1.55
C PHE A 198 -5.10 5.37 2.56
N GLY A 199 -5.02 4.07 2.29
CA GLY A 199 -5.47 3.05 3.24
C GLY A 199 -4.58 3.03 4.47
N MET A 200 -5.19 2.98 5.65
CA MET A 200 -4.50 2.80 6.92
C MET A 200 -4.46 1.33 7.35
N ASP A 201 -3.50 1.01 8.21
CA ASP A 201 -3.42 -0.29 8.87
C ASP A 201 -4.70 -0.60 9.66
N ILE A 202 -5.19 -1.81 9.50
CA ILE A 202 -6.40 -2.33 10.13
C ILE A 202 -5.99 -3.41 11.11
N LEU A 203 -6.10 -3.13 12.40
CA LEU A 203 -5.77 -4.11 13.43
C LEU A 203 -6.74 -5.29 13.42
N LEU A 204 -6.18 -6.49 13.22
CA LEU A 204 -6.88 -7.76 13.34
C LEU A 204 -6.54 -8.37 14.71
N PHE A 205 -7.47 -8.28 15.66
CA PHE A 205 -7.24 -8.81 17.01
C PHE A 205 -7.54 -10.31 17.13
N ASP A 206 -8.43 -10.84 16.29
CA ASP A 206 -8.70 -12.26 16.23
C ASP A 206 -7.62 -12.99 15.42
N ARG A 207 -6.80 -13.78 16.11
CA ARG A 207 -5.71 -14.54 15.48
C ARG A 207 -6.21 -15.70 14.60
N ALA A 208 -7.43 -16.19 14.86
CA ALA A 208 -8.04 -17.28 14.11
C ALA A 208 -8.71 -16.79 12.82
N ALA A 209 -8.99 -15.49 12.71
CA ALA A 209 -9.54 -14.91 11.50
C ALA A 209 -8.55 -14.99 10.32
N GLU A 210 -9.08 -15.24 9.13
CA GLU A 210 -8.34 -15.12 7.89
C GLU A 210 -8.16 -13.64 7.52
N PHE A 211 -7.05 -13.31 6.88
CA PHE A 211 -6.87 -11.99 6.31
C PHE A 211 -7.71 -11.84 5.04
N GLN A 212 -8.16 -10.62 4.80
CA GLN A 212 -8.84 -10.16 3.61
C GLN A 212 -8.03 -9.10 2.87
N SER A 213 -7.11 -8.41 3.56
CA SER A 213 -6.31 -7.29 3.05
C SER A 213 -4.86 -7.38 3.51
N LYS A 214 -3.95 -6.85 2.68
CA LYS A 214 -2.56 -6.57 3.01
C LYS A 214 -2.42 -5.58 4.18
N LEU A 215 -3.38 -4.66 4.32
CA LEU A 215 -3.39 -3.67 5.40
C LEU A 215 -3.89 -4.23 6.73
N GLN A 216 -4.38 -5.47 6.76
CA GLN A 216 -4.72 -6.09 8.02
C GLN A 216 -3.46 -6.60 8.72
N GLU A 217 -3.28 -6.18 9.97
CA GLU A 217 -2.13 -6.54 10.78
C GLU A 217 -2.55 -7.17 12.11
N LEU A 218 -1.96 -8.32 12.46
CA LEU A 218 -1.95 -8.81 13.83
C LEU A 218 -0.95 -7.98 14.65
N PRO A 219 -1.36 -7.39 15.79
CA PRO A 219 -0.43 -6.63 16.61
C PRO A 219 0.65 -7.54 17.19
N ILE A 220 1.90 -7.31 16.78
CA ILE A 220 3.10 -7.99 17.27
C ILE A 220 4.11 -6.96 17.80
N ASN A 221 4.90 -7.35 18.80
CA ASN A 221 5.95 -6.49 19.32
C ASN A 221 7.32 -6.91 18.77
N VAL A 222 7.80 -6.16 17.78
CA VAL A 222 9.10 -6.36 17.13
C VAL A 222 10.11 -5.24 17.43
N ASN A 223 9.77 -4.31 18.31
CA ASN A 223 10.49 -3.04 18.52
C ASN A 223 11.95 -3.19 18.98
N ARG A 224 12.32 -4.35 19.54
CA ARG A 224 13.68 -4.64 20.02
C ARG A 224 14.45 -5.62 19.15
N MET A 225 13.86 -6.07 18.05
CA MET A 225 14.49 -7.04 17.15
C MET A 225 15.27 -6.32 16.06
N ASN A 226 16.39 -6.90 15.66
CA ASN A 226 17.16 -6.40 14.51
C ASN A 226 16.39 -6.69 13.22
N TRP A 227 16.19 -5.69 12.36
CA TRP A 227 15.48 -5.82 11.08
C TRP A 227 16.12 -6.84 10.13
N GLU A 228 17.43 -7.07 10.25
CA GLU A 228 18.15 -8.09 9.47
C GLU A 228 17.97 -9.51 10.01
N SER A 229 17.42 -9.66 11.21
CA SER A 229 17.26 -10.98 11.81
C SER A 229 16.12 -11.74 11.16
N ARG A 230 16.34 -13.03 10.87
CA ARG A 230 15.28 -13.94 10.40
C ARG A 230 14.07 -13.97 11.35
N ALA A 231 14.31 -13.79 12.66
CA ALA A 231 13.26 -13.70 13.66
C ALA A 231 12.35 -12.48 13.42
N PHE A 232 12.92 -11.30 13.19
CA PHE A 232 12.16 -10.10 12.83
C PHE A 232 11.34 -10.32 11.56
N MET A 233 12.00 -10.78 10.49
CA MET A 233 11.35 -10.98 9.18
C MET A 233 10.19 -11.97 9.25
N ARG A 234 10.38 -13.11 9.94
CA ARG A 234 9.31 -14.10 10.13
C ARG A 234 8.16 -13.55 10.95
N ASN A 235 8.43 -12.79 12.01
CA ASN A 235 7.38 -12.20 12.82
C ASN A 235 6.56 -11.20 11.99
N LEU A 236 7.21 -10.31 11.23
CA LEU A 236 6.51 -9.35 10.37
C LEU A 236 5.70 -10.05 9.27
N LEU A 237 6.25 -11.07 8.62
CA LEU A 237 5.50 -11.85 7.61
C LEU A 237 4.34 -12.67 8.19
N ASN A 238 4.33 -12.90 9.50
CA ASN A 238 3.21 -13.55 10.18
C ASN A 238 2.15 -12.55 10.64
N SER A 239 2.44 -11.24 10.68
CA SER A 239 1.47 -10.22 11.08
C SER A 239 0.54 -9.82 9.95
N ASN A 240 0.96 -9.93 8.68
CA ASN A 240 0.11 -9.60 7.53
C ASN A 240 0.42 -10.47 6.28
N PRO A 241 -0.46 -10.47 5.27
CA PRO A 241 -0.23 -11.19 4.01
C PRO A 241 1.01 -10.69 3.25
N PRO A 242 1.66 -11.51 2.40
CA PRO A 242 2.89 -11.13 1.67
C PRO A 242 2.64 -10.30 0.40
N GLY A 243 1.39 -9.97 0.08
CA GLY A 243 1.02 -9.24 -1.13
C GLY A 243 -0.45 -8.82 -1.12
N LEU A 244 -0.89 -8.20 -2.21
CA LEU A 244 -2.24 -7.66 -2.36
C LEU A 244 -3.28 -8.79 -2.45
N CYS A 245 -4.26 -8.71 -1.58
CA CYS A 245 -5.43 -9.56 -1.56
C CYS A 245 -6.53 -8.99 -2.47
N VAL A 246 -7.60 -9.76 -2.66
CA VAL A 246 -8.72 -9.34 -3.51
C VAL A 246 -9.39 -8.05 -3.02
N PHE A 247 -9.47 -7.84 -1.69
CA PHE A 247 -9.97 -6.60 -1.11
C PHE A 247 -9.09 -5.41 -1.48
N ASP A 248 -7.77 -5.58 -1.51
CA ASP A 248 -6.85 -4.48 -1.81
C ASP A 248 -7.01 -4.03 -3.26
N VAL A 249 -7.12 -4.98 -4.19
CA VAL A 249 -7.38 -4.69 -5.60
C VAL A 249 -8.77 -4.08 -5.81
N PHE A 250 -9.77 -4.55 -5.05
CA PHE A 250 -11.11 -3.93 -4.99
C PHE A 250 -11.02 -2.47 -4.55
N MET A 251 -10.28 -2.18 -3.47
CA MET A 251 -10.11 -0.83 -2.97
C MET A 251 -9.33 0.05 -3.94
N PHE A 252 -8.35 -0.51 -4.66
CA PHE A 252 -7.62 0.22 -5.69
C PHE A 252 -8.57 0.73 -6.79
N HIS A 253 -9.47 -0.14 -7.27
CA HIS A 253 -10.53 0.26 -8.21
C HIS A 253 -11.51 1.25 -7.60
N ALA A 254 -11.92 1.05 -6.35
CA ALA A 254 -12.85 1.96 -5.67
C ALA A 254 -12.28 3.38 -5.58
N VAL A 255 -11.03 3.50 -5.13
CA VAL A 255 -10.28 4.76 -4.99
C VAL A 255 -10.14 5.47 -6.35
N ALA A 256 -9.89 4.73 -7.43
CA ALA A 256 -9.74 5.31 -8.76
C ALA A 256 -11.06 5.86 -9.33
N GLN A 257 -12.19 5.27 -8.96
CA GLN A 257 -13.47 5.47 -9.64
C GLN A 257 -14.49 6.26 -8.82
N ALA A 258 -14.37 6.29 -7.50
CA ALA A 258 -15.37 6.93 -6.64
C ALA A 258 -15.52 8.42 -6.96
N PRO A 259 -16.73 8.93 -7.22
CA PRO A 259 -16.98 10.33 -7.56
C PRO A 259 -17.03 11.22 -6.30
N VAL A 260 -16.13 10.99 -5.36
CA VAL A 260 -16.00 11.76 -4.13
C VAL A 260 -14.81 12.70 -4.21
N ASP A 261 -14.86 13.77 -3.44
CA ASP A 261 -13.76 14.70 -3.30
C ASP A 261 -12.70 14.14 -2.35
N GLN A 262 -13.13 13.47 -1.27
CA GLN A 262 -12.22 12.80 -0.34
C GLN A 262 -12.61 11.35 -0.07
N THR A 263 -11.61 10.47 0.04
CA THR A 263 -11.83 9.05 0.36
C THR A 263 -12.18 8.82 1.83
N VAL A 264 -12.05 9.84 2.68
CA VAL A 264 -12.52 9.83 4.07
C VAL A 264 -13.98 10.28 4.21
N ASP A 265 -14.61 10.78 3.15
CA ASP A 265 -16.02 11.18 3.20
C ASP A 265 -16.92 9.95 3.32
N PRO A 266 -18.01 9.99 4.12
CA PRO A 266 -18.95 8.87 4.23
C PRO A 266 -19.51 8.40 2.87
N ALA A 267 -19.66 9.33 1.92
CA ALA A 267 -20.11 9.04 0.55
C ALA A 267 -19.17 8.06 -0.20
N PHE A 268 -17.90 7.94 0.21
CA PHE A 268 -16.98 6.96 -0.36
C PHE A 268 -17.41 5.53 0.00
N ILE A 269 -17.86 5.33 1.24
CA ILE A 269 -18.38 4.05 1.71
C ILE A 269 -19.71 3.72 1.04
N ASP A 270 -20.59 4.71 0.86
CA ASP A 270 -21.84 4.54 0.11
C ASP A 270 -21.59 4.13 -1.34
N PHE A 271 -20.58 4.72 -1.99
CA PHE A 271 -20.15 4.32 -3.33
C PHE A 271 -19.65 2.86 -3.36
N ILE A 272 -18.80 2.48 -2.41
CA ILE A 272 -18.27 1.11 -2.29
C ILE A 272 -19.42 0.10 -2.15
N ASP A 273 -20.37 0.38 -1.27
CA ASP A 273 -21.52 -0.49 -1.05
C ASP A 273 -22.37 -0.61 -2.33
N LEU A 274 -22.72 0.53 -2.94
CA LEU A 274 -23.53 0.57 -4.16
C LEU A 274 -22.85 -0.14 -5.35
N GLN A 275 -21.54 -0.02 -5.49
CA GLN A 275 -20.77 -0.54 -6.62
C GLN A 275 -20.11 -1.89 -6.37
N TYR A 276 -20.43 -2.53 -5.23
CA TYR A 276 -19.74 -3.73 -4.75
C TYR A 276 -19.56 -4.81 -5.83
N ASP A 277 -20.64 -5.26 -6.46
CA ASP A 277 -20.60 -6.39 -7.40
C ASP A 277 -19.69 -6.08 -8.61
N ARG A 278 -19.72 -4.84 -9.09
CA ARG A 278 -18.90 -4.39 -10.21
C ARG A 278 -17.42 -4.32 -9.82
N LEU A 279 -17.12 -3.63 -8.72
CA LEU A 279 -15.75 -3.48 -8.20
C LEU A 279 -15.15 -4.85 -7.85
N PHE A 280 -15.94 -5.76 -7.28
CA PHE A 280 -15.50 -7.11 -6.96
C PHE A 280 -15.21 -7.94 -8.21
N SER A 281 -16.06 -7.83 -9.25
CA SER A 281 -15.81 -8.48 -10.54
C SER A 281 -14.53 -7.95 -11.20
N GLU A 282 -14.32 -6.64 -11.20
CA GLU A 282 -13.10 -5.99 -11.72
C GLU A 282 -11.87 -6.48 -10.94
N ALA A 283 -11.93 -6.50 -9.62
CA ALA A 283 -10.86 -7.01 -8.78
C ALA A 283 -10.54 -8.48 -9.10
N GLN A 284 -11.55 -9.35 -9.22
CA GLN A 284 -11.34 -10.76 -9.57
C GLN A 284 -10.71 -10.94 -10.96
N GLN A 285 -11.03 -10.07 -11.92
CA GLN A 285 -10.40 -10.09 -13.25
C GLN A 285 -8.94 -9.66 -13.17
N THR A 286 -8.67 -8.54 -12.50
CA THR A 286 -7.30 -8.07 -12.24
C THR A 286 -6.48 -9.12 -11.50
N MET A 287 -7.07 -9.83 -10.53
CA MET A 287 -6.39 -10.87 -9.75
C MET A 287 -5.91 -12.07 -10.59
N LYS A 288 -6.50 -12.28 -11.77
CA LYS A 288 -6.15 -13.36 -12.71
C LYS A 288 -5.12 -12.94 -13.76
N ASP A 289 -4.80 -11.65 -13.85
CA ASP A 289 -3.86 -11.14 -14.85
C ASP A 289 -2.41 -11.48 -14.44
N PRO A 290 -1.67 -12.22 -15.28
CA PRO A 290 -0.32 -12.67 -14.94
C PRO A 290 0.68 -11.52 -14.77
N ARG A 291 0.40 -10.32 -15.30
CA ARG A 291 1.26 -9.14 -15.14
C ARG A 291 1.44 -8.72 -13.68
N PHE A 292 0.46 -9.04 -12.84
CA PHE A 292 0.41 -8.62 -11.44
C PHE A 292 0.78 -9.74 -10.46
N ALA A 293 1.19 -10.91 -10.95
CA ALA A 293 1.46 -12.11 -10.13
C ALA A 293 2.54 -11.89 -9.05
N SER A 294 3.51 -11.01 -9.31
CA SER A 294 4.60 -10.69 -8.37
C SER A 294 4.12 -9.88 -7.16
N ILE A 295 2.96 -9.21 -7.24
CA ILE A 295 2.42 -8.34 -6.18
C ILE A 295 1.14 -8.87 -5.55
N ILE A 296 0.45 -9.80 -6.20
CA ILE A 296 -0.79 -10.39 -5.71
C ILE A 296 -0.52 -11.60 -4.78
N ALA A 297 -1.37 -11.76 -3.77
CA ALA A 297 -1.46 -12.93 -2.91
C ALA A 297 -2.91 -13.51 -2.95
N PRO A 298 -3.23 -14.41 -3.90
CA PRO A 298 -4.61 -14.84 -4.14
C PRO A 298 -5.27 -15.52 -2.94
N GLY A 299 -4.50 -16.23 -2.11
CA GLY A 299 -5.01 -16.88 -0.91
C GLY A 299 -5.20 -15.93 0.28
N CYS A 300 -4.61 -14.72 0.25
CA CYS A 300 -4.55 -13.80 1.39
C CYS A 300 -4.17 -14.50 2.72
N ARG A 301 -3.23 -15.44 2.67
CA ARG A 301 -2.81 -16.22 3.85
C ARG A 301 -1.42 -15.81 4.30
N ARG A 302 -1.12 -16.15 5.56
CA ARG A 302 0.25 -16.14 6.06
C ARG A 302 1.10 -17.03 5.17
N PRO A 303 2.33 -16.62 4.83
CA PRO A 303 3.25 -17.48 4.11
C PRO A 303 3.68 -18.66 4.99
N GLU A 304 3.85 -19.83 4.39
CA GLU A 304 4.43 -21.00 5.06
C GLU A 304 5.97 -20.90 4.94
N ILE A 305 6.65 -20.52 6.04
CA ILE A 305 8.10 -20.22 6.08
C ILE A 305 8.85 -20.85 7.26
#